data_AF-A0A6M2BQ56-F1
#
_entry.id   AF-A0A6M2BQ56-F1
#
_cell.length_a   1.000
_cell.length_b   1.000
_cell.length_c   1.000
_cell.angle_alpha   90.00
_cell.angle_beta   90.00
_cell.angle_gamma   90.00
#
_symmetry.space_group_name_H-M   'P 1'
#
loop_
_entity.id
_entity.type
_entity.pdbx_description
1 polymer ?
#
loop_
_entity_poly.entity_id
_entity_poly.type
_entity_poly.pdbx_seq_one_letter_code
_entity_poly.pdbx_strand_id
1 'polypeptide(L)'
;MDLTARKRLDVKYHPSHEYRYWLYDPEGDGMIYYRTQDARDDAAEKAIAAYLDEGWADEVENVSAGEVTHFAQCLDKIQRPDELDEEGCDGEGTYWSGYQWMGNYTMAAIDAAAEEAPNAPLQPRTCRREAEAGTSAGSDGWASLRTGL
;
A
#
# COMPACT_ATOMS: atom_id res chain seq x y z
N MET A 1 -29.66 29.88 -18.15
CA MET A 1 -29.03 28.55 -18.26
C MET A 1 -28.96 28.01 -16.86
N ASP A 2 -29.70 26.93 -16.61
CA ASP A 2 -29.76 26.26 -15.32
C ASP A 2 -28.36 25.72 -14.99
N LEU A 3 -27.81 26.13 -13.84
CA LEU A 3 -26.53 25.63 -13.32
C LEU A 3 -26.81 24.25 -12.75
N THR A 4 -27.01 23.28 -13.67
CA THR A 4 -27.37 21.90 -13.38
C THR A 4 -26.48 21.40 -12.26
N ALA A 5 -27.11 21.01 -11.16
CA ALA A 5 -26.46 20.39 -10.02
C ALA A 5 -25.37 19.43 -10.51
N ARG A 6 -24.10 19.76 -10.25
CA ARG A 6 -22.98 18.84 -10.44
C ARG A 6 -23.28 17.61 -9.59
N LYS A 7 -23.91 16.62 -10.21
CA LYS A 7 -24.16 15.33 -9.59
C LYS A 7 -22.77 14.77 -9.32
N ARG A 8 -22.32 14.85 -8.06
CA ARG A 8 -21.04 14.24 -7.68
C ARG A 8 -21.15 12.77 -8.08
N LEU A 9 -20.23 12.32 -8.92
CA LEU A 9 -20.16 10.93 -9.31
C LEU A 9 -19.96 10.11 -8.02
N ASP A 10 -20.68 9.00 -7.89
CA ASP A 10 -20.54 8.09 -6.75
C ASP A 10 -19.29 7.24 -6.95
N VAL A 11 -18.13 7.82 -6.61
CA VAL A 11 -16.81 7.23 -6.79
C VAL A 11 -15.94 7.38 -5.54
N LYS A 12 -14.86 6.61 -5.46
CA LYS A 12 -13.84 6.69 -4.41
C LYS A 12 -12.44 6.76 -5.04
N TYR A 13 -11.48 7.23 -4.25
CA TYR A 13 -10.06 7.29 -4.63
C TYR A 13 -9.24 6.17 -3.97
N HIS A 14 -9.88 5.29 -3.21
CA HIS A 14 -9.27 4.17 -2.51
C HIS A 14 -10.21 2.97 -2.68
N PRO A 15 -9.68 1.75 -2.87
CA PRO A 15 -10.51 0.58 -3.06
C PRO A 15 -11.24 0.19 -1.76
N SER A 16 -12.39 -0.43 -1.92
CA SER A 16 -13.11 -1.10 -0.83
C SER A 16 -13.96 -2.22 -1.40
N HIS A 17 -14.51 -3.08 -0.55
CA HIS A 17 -15.47 -4.10 -0.95
C HIS A 17 -16.60 -3.55 -1.85
N GLU A 18 -17.11 -2.36 -1.53
CA GLU A 18 -18.17 -1.72 -2.32
C GLU A 18 -17.66 -0.99 -3.57
N TYR A 19 -16.37 -0.65 -3.65
CA TYR A 19 -15.78 0.13 -4.75
C TYR A 19 -14.50 -0.57 -5.22
N ARG A 20 -14.65 -1.67 -5.96
CA ARG A 20 -13.54 -2.53 -6.39
C ARG A 20 -13.21 -2.42 -7.88
N TYR A 21 -14.12 -1.90 -8.70
CA TYR A 21 -13.86 -1.71 -10.12
C TYR A 21 -13.09 -0.41 -10.31
N TRP A 22 -11.92 -0.45 -10.95
CA TRP A 22 -11.08 0.73 -11.09
C TRP A 22 -10.87 1.12 -12.55
N LEU A 23 -10.71 2.43 -12.76
CA LEU A 23 -10.24 3.06 -13.99
C LEU A 23 -9.03 3.92 -13.64
N TYR A 24 -7.96 3.76 -14.40
CA TYR A 24 -6.81 4.64 -14.38
C TYR A 24 -6.77 5.43 -15.69
N ASP A 25 -6.83 6.74 -15.55
CA ASP A 25 -6.69 7.72 -16.62
C ASP A 25 -5.56 8.68 -16.23
N PRO A 26 -4.39 8.63 -16.91
CA PRO A 26 -3.23 9.43 -16.52
C PRO A 26 -3.40 10.93 -16.74
N GLU A 27 -4.21 11.36 -17.72
CA GLU A 27 -4.44 12.79 -18.01
C GLU A 27 -5.74 13.32 -17.40
N GLY A 28 -6.62 12.42 -16.95
CA GLY A 28 -7.84 12.72 -16.23
C GLY A 28 -7.67 12.73 -14.70
N ASP A 29 -8.53 11.97 -14.02
CA ASP A 29 -8.62 11.97 -12.54
C ASP A 29 -7.63 11.01 -11.86
N GLY A 30 -6.72 10.38 -12.61
CA GLY A 30 -5.83 9.33 -12.11
C GLY A 30 -6.59 8.03 -11.83
N MET A 31 -6.42 7.46 -10.63
CA MET A 31 -7.04 6.19 -10.24
C MET A 31 -8.38 6.43 -9.52
N ILE A 32 -9.47 5.92 -10.11
CA ILE A 32 -10.84 6.06 -9.59
C ILE A 32 -11.50 4.69 -9.43
N TYR A 33 -12.23 4.52 -8.33
CA TYR A 33 -12.94 3.29 -7.99
C TYR A 33 -14.46 3.49 -8.05
N TYR A 34 -15.14 2.50 -8.63
CA TYR A 34 -16.56 2.45 -8.93
C TYR A 34 -17.21 1.26 -8.25
N ARG A 35 -18.51 1.41 -7.98
CA ARG A 35 -19.33 0.38 -7.33
C ARG A 35 -19.63 -0.81 -8.24
N THR A 36 -19.78 -0.57 -9.54
CA THR A 36 -20.12 -1.58 -10.53
C THR A 36 -19.18 -1.52 -11.72
N GLN A 37 -19.02 -2.67 -12.40
CA GLN A 37 -18.31 -2.78 -13.66
C GLN A 37 -18.91 -1.84 -14.72
N ASP A 38 -20.24 -1.83 -14.88
CA ASP A 38 -20.92 -0.98 -15.87
C ASP A 38 -20.61 0.50 -15.67
N ALA A 39 -20.58 0.99 -14.42
CA ALA A 39 -20.26 2.39 -14.14
C ALA A 39 -18.81 2.74 -14.48
N ARG A 40 -17.89 1.78 -14.33
CA ARG A 40 -16.47 1.90 -14.67
C ARG A 40 -16.28 1.86 -16.19
N ASP A 41 -17.01 1.00 -16.89
CA ASP A 41 -17.00 0.90 -18.36
C ASP A 41 -17.59 2.18 -19.01
N ASP A 42 -18.72 2.68 -18.50
CA ASP A 42 -19.32 3.96 -18.92
C ASP A 42 -18.37 5.16 -18.71
N ALA A 43 -17.51 5.10 -17.69
CA ALA A 43 -16.52 6.13 -17.43
C ALA A 43 -15.30 5.97 -18.35
N ALA A 44 -14.88 4.74 -18.62
CA ALA A 44 -13.78 4.45 -19.54
C ALA A 44 -14.08 4.94 -20.96
N GLU A 45 -15.30 4.72 -21.46
CA GLU A 45 -15.72 5.24 -22.76
C GLU A 45 -15.63 6.77 -22.85
N LYS A 46 -16.03 7.47 -21.78
CA LYS A 46 -15.96 8.93 -21.70
C LYS A 46 -14.52 9.43 -21.61
N ALA A 47 -13.67 8.73 -20.83
CA ALA A 47 -12.26 9.04 -20.72
C ALA A 47 -11.57 8.90 -22.09
N ILE A 48 -11.72 7.75 -22.75
CA ILE A 48 -11.16 7.49 -24.09
C ILE A 48 -11.64 8.54 -25.10
N ALA A 49 -12.93 8.87 -25.11
CA ALA A 49 -13.47 9.88 -26.03
C ALA A 49 -12.87 11.28 -25.80
N ALA A 50 -12.42 11.61 -24.59
CA ALA A 50 -11.78 12.89 -24.29
C ALA A 50 -10.37 13.03 -24.89
N TYR A 51 -9.73 11.91 -25.25
CA TYR A 51 -8.43 11.90 -25.95
C TYR A 51 -8.54 12.15 -27.45
N LEU A 52 -9.76 12.20 -28.01
CA LEU A 52 -9.99 12.46 -29.42
C LEU A 52 -10.34 13.93 -29.65
N ASP A 53 -9.37 14.68 -30.21
CA ASP A 53 -9.58 16.06 -30.70
C ASP A 53 -9.37 16.10 -32.23
N GLU A 54 -8.31 16.77 -32.72
CA GLU A 54 -7.91 16.70 -34.14
C GLU A 54 -7.30 15.34 -34.54
N GLY A 55 -6.97 14.52 -33.54
CA GLY A 55 -6.42 13.17 -33.67
C GLY A 55 -6.43 12.47 -32.31
N TRP A 56 -5.96 11.22 -32.28
CA TRP A 56 -5.76 10.49 -31.03
C TRP A 56 -4.45 10.93 -30.38
N ALA A 57 -4.52 11.29 -29.10
CA ALA A 57 -3.32 11.40 -28.27
C ALA A 57 -2.80 10.00 -27.90
N ASP A 58 -1.49 9.81 -27.96
CA ASP A 58 -0.82 8.51 -27.74
C ASP A 58 -1.08 7.99 -26.31
N GLU A 59 -1.29 8.90 -25.36
CA GLU A 59 -1.56 8.61 -23.96
C GLU A 59 -2.88 7.82 -23.75
N VAL A 60 -3.78 7.79 -24.74
CA VAL A 60 -5.00 6.97 -24.68
C VAL A 60 -4.69 5.48 -24.48
N GLU A 61 -3.53 5.01 -24.94
CA GLU A 61 -3.08 3.63 -24.77
C GLU A 61 -2.73 3.29 -23.31
N ASN A 62 -2.56 4.30 -22.45
CA ASN A 62 -2.26 4.13 -21.03
C ASN A 62 -3.53 4.11 -20.15
N VAL A 63 -4.71 4.33 -20.74
CA VAL A 63 -5.98 4.17 -20.02
C VAL A 63 -6.18 2.69 -19.73
N SER A 64 -6.34 2.36 -18.45
CA SER A 64 -6.45 0.97 -18.01
C SER A 64 -7.57 0.78 -17.00
N ALA A 65 -8.13 -0.42 -16.97
CA ALA A 65 -9.27 -0.74 -16.13
C ALA A 65 -9.12 -2.15 -15.56
N GLY A 66 -9.71 -2.36 -14.38
CA GLY A 66 -9.71 -3.68 -13.77
C GLY A 66 -10.62 -3.78 -12.56
N GLU A 67 -10.43 -4.86 -11.82
CA GLU A 67 -11.09 -5.13 -10.54
C GLU A 67 -10.02 -5.41 -9.49
N VAL A 68 -10.13 -4.75 -8.34
CA VAL A 68 -9.28 -5.03 -7.19
C VAL A 68 -9.75 -6.32 -6.57
N THR A 69 -8.86 -7.31 -6.50
CA THR A 69 -9.13 -8.58 -5.82
C THR A 69 -8.58 -8.60 -4.41
N HIS A 70 -7.50 -7.84 -4.15
CA HIS A 70 -6.81 -7.79 -2.88
C HIS A 70 -6.27 -6.39 -2.59
N PHE A 71 -6.18 -6.01 -1.32
CA PHE A 71 -5.53 -4.77 -0.89
C PHE A 71 -4.77 -4.97 0.43
N ALA A 72 -3.79 -4.11 0.69
CA ALA A 72 -3.00 -4.18 1.91
C ALA A 72 -3.87 -3.82 3.13
N GLN A 73 -3.93 -4.71 4.12
CA GLN A 73 -4.58 -4.48 5.39
C GLN A 73 -3.55 -4.42 6.51
N CYS A 74 -3.72 -3.45 7.41
CA CYS A 74 -2.88 -3.33 8.60
C CYS A 74 -3.32 -4.38 9.63
N LEU A 75 -2.37 -5.21 10.03
CA LEU A 75 -2.49 -6.17 11.12
C LEU A 75 -1.82 -5.61 12.37
N ASP A 76 -2.31 -6.05 13.53
CA ASP A 76 -1.69 -5.81 14.83
C ASP A 76 -1.36 -4.33 15.07
N LYS A 77 -2.30 -3.45 14.73
CA LYS A 77 -2.10 -2.00 14.85
C LYS A 77 -1.93 -1.61 16.32
N ILE A 78 -0.72 -1.23 16.70
CA ILE A 78 -0.40 -0.71 18.03
C ILE A 78 -0.34 0.82 17.97
N GLN A 79 -1.09 1.47 18.85
CA GLN A 79 -1.02 2.92 19.02
C GLN A 79 0.23 3.31 19.79
N ARG A 80 0.82 4.45 19.44
CA ARG A 80 1.92 5.02 20.19
C ARG A 80 1.47 5.33 21.63
N PRO A 81 2.20 4.88 22.65
CA PRO A 81 1.98 5.32 24.03
C PRO A 81 2.25 6.82 24.19
N ASP A 82 1.53 7.46 25.13
CA ASP A 82 1.71 8.89 25.43
C ASP A 82 3.08 9.17 26.07
N GLU A 83 3.60 8.21 26.83
CA GLU A 83 4.87 8.31 27.54
C GLU A 83 5.97 7.57 26.77
N LEU A 84 7.02 8.31 26.38
CA LEU A 84 8.26 7.77 25.85
C LEU A 84 9.44 8.29 26.66
N ASP A 85 10.53 7.54 26.68
CA ASP A 85 11.78 7.97 27.29
C ASP A 85 12.55 9.00 26.42
N GLU A 86 13.71 9.45 26.90
CA GLU A 86 14.57 10.43 26.21
C GLU A 86 15.13 9.91 24.87
N GLU A 87 15.20 8.58 24.70
CA GLU A 87 15.64 7.93 23.46
C GLU A 87 14.46 7.72 22.49
N GLY A 88 13.22 8.08 22.89
CA GLY A 88 12.02 7.90 22.08
C GLY A 88 11.50 6.46 22.05
N CYS A 89 11.81 5.69 23.10
CA CYS A 89 11.36 4.32 23.30
C CYS A 89 10.16 4.27 24.26
N ASP A 90 9.30 3.27 24.10
CA ASP A 90 8.26 2.97 25.10
C ASP A 90 8.82 2.13 26.27
N GLY A 91 7.95 1.78 27.24
CA GLY A 91 8.31 0.96 28.39
C GLY A 91 8.81 -0.45 28.05
N GLU A 92 8.63 -0.91 26.82
CA GLU A 92 9.11 -2.21 26.31
C GLU A 92 10.41 -2.08 25.49
N GLY A 93 10.97 -0.86 25.36
CA GLY A 93 12.19 -0.59 24.60
C GLY A 93 11.98 -0.48 23.08
N THR A 94 10.72 -0.37 22.62
CA THR A 94 10.40 -0.21 21.20
C THR A 94 10.58 1.25 20.78
N TYR A 95 11.33 1.48 19.70
CA TYR A 95 11.58 2.83 19.20
C TYR A 95 10.44 3.34 18.30
N TRP A 96 9.90 4.51 18.62
CA TRP A 96 8.71 5.05 17.93
C TRP A 96 9.02 6.09 16.84
N SER A 97 10.24 6.64 16.73
CA SER A 97 10.70 7.56 15.64
C SER A 97 9.74 8.69 15.23
N GLY A 98 8.79 9.09 16.11
CA GLY A 98 7.73 10.05 15.80
C GLY A 98 6.44 9.49 15.19
N TYR A 99 6.36 8.19 14.89
CA TYR A 99 5.15 7.54 14.37
C TYR A 99 4.03 7.51 15.41
N GLN A 100 2.78 7.67 14.97
CA GLN A 100 1.59 7.65 15.84
C GLN A 100 1.06 6.23 16.09
N TRP A 101 1.43 5.27 15.25
CA TRP A 101 1.09 3.86 15.37
C TRP A 101 2.11 3.04 14.56
N MET A 102 2.20 1.74 14.86
CA MET A 102 2.92 0.76 14.07
C MET A 102 2.02 -0.44 13.80
N GLY A 103 2.31 -1.21 12.77
CA GLY A 103 1.55 -2.40 12.41
C GLY A 103 2.23 -3.15 11.28
N ASN A 104 1.91 -4.43 11.16
CA ASN A 104 2.30 -5.24 10.02
C ASN A 104 1.28 -5.08 8.89
N TYR A 105 1.64 -5.50 7.68
CA TYR A 105 0.72 -5.46 6.54
C TYR A 105 0.73 -6.79 5.81
N THR A 106 -0.46 -7.21 5.37
CA THR A 106 -0.62 -8.35 4.47
C THR A 106 -1.56 -8.00 3.33
N MET A 107 -1.47 -8.75 2.24
CA MET A 107 -2.47 -8.71 1.18
C MET A 107 -3.70 -9.49 1.62
N ALA A 108 -4.84 -8.81 1.74
CA ALA A 108 -6.12 -9.42 2.08
C ALA A 108 -7.08 -9.32 0.89
N ALA A 109 -7.89 -10.36 0.69
CA ALA A 109 -8.91 -10.35 -0.35
C ALA A 109 -9.93 -9.25 -0.07
N ILE A 110 -10.44 -8.60 -1.12
CA ILE A 110 -11.34 -7.46 -0.99
C ILE A 110 -12.71 -7.83 -0.41
N ASP A 111 -13.13 -9.08 -0.62
CA ASP A 111 -14.37 -9.66 -0.10
C ASP A 111 -14.18 -10.40 1.24
N ALA A 112 -12.93 -10.56 1.70
CA ALA A 112 -12.67 -11.09 3.03
C ALA A 112 -12.97 -9.99 4.05
N ALA A 113 -14.23 -9.90 4.46
CA ALA A 113 -14.64 -9.13 5.62
C ALA A 113 -13.87 -9.64 6.85
N ALA A 114 -12.75 -8.99 7.17
CA ALA A 114 -12.04 -9.06 8.45
C ALA A 114 -11.92 -10.45 9.09
N GLU A 115 -11.59 -11.50 8.31
CA GLU A 115 -11.16 -12.76 8.91
C GLU A 115 -9.68 -12.59 9.30
N GLU A 116 -9.39 -12.69 10.60
CA GLU A 116 -8.08 -12.46 11.21
C GLU A 116 -6.97 -13.14 10.40
N ALA A 117 -6.17 -12.34 9.70
CA ALA A 117 -5.00 -12.85 8.99
C ALA A 117 -3.99 -13.42 10.01
N PRO A 118 -3.17 -14.41 9.62
CA PRO A 118 -2.22 -15.05 10.51
C PRO A 118 -1.28 -14.03 11.16
N ASN A 119 -1.27 -14.09 12.50
CA ASN A 119 -0.53 -13.25 13.43
C ASN A 119 0.99 -13.45 13.25
N ALA A 120 1.59 -12.67 12.35
CA ALA A 120 3.04 -12.58 12.24
C ALA A 120 3.54 -11.54 13.24
N PRO A 121 4.60 -11.83 14.02
CA PRO A 121 5.09 -10.88 15.03
C PRO A 121 5.49 -9.56 14.37
N LEU A 122 5.10 -8.45 15.00
CA LEU A 122 5.57 -7.10 14.64
C LEU A 122 7.10 -7.12 14.52
N GLN A 123 7.63 -6.37 13.56
CA GLN A 123 9.06 -6.16 13.41
C GLN A 123 9.43 -4.76 13.94
N PRO A 124 9.30 -4.49 15.26
CA PRO A 124 9.65 -3.19 15.81
C PRO A 124 11.16 -2.97 15.65
N ARG A 125 11.51 -1.72 15.36
CA ARG A 125 12.90 -1.29 15.50
C ARG A 125 13.16 -1.11 17.00
N THR A 126 14.11 -1.84 17.54
CA THR A 126 14.53 -1.67 18.94
C THR A 126 15.46 -0.47 19.06
N CYS A 127 15.36 0.26 20.17
CA CYS A 127 16.37 1.24 20.52
C CYS A 127 17.71 0.52 20.70
N ARG A 128 18.80 1.10 20.18
CA ARG A 128 20.12 0.47 20.17
C ARG A 128 20.75 0.49 21.57
N ARG A 129 20.35 -0.45 22.42
CA ARG A 129 21.18 -1.08 23.46
C ARG A 129 21.08 -2.57 23.16
N GLU A 130 22.06 -3.21 22.52
CA GLU A 130 23.41 -3.42 23.05
C GLU A 130 24.47 -3.40 21.94
N ALA A 131 25.59 -2.73 22.25
CA ALA A 131 26.89 -3.19 21.83
C ALA A 131 27.44 -4.11 22.95
N GLU A 132 28.11 -5.19 22.55
CA GLU A 132 29.14 -5.93 23.31
C GLU A 132 28.72 -6.93 24.41
N ALA A 133 28.75 -8.22 24.05
CA ALA A 133 29.31 -9.28 24.90
C ALA A 133 30.22 -10.16 24.01
N GLY A 134 31.53 -9.95 24.11
CA GLY A 134 32.53 -10.70 23.34
C GLY A 134 32.77 -12.11 23.87
N THR A 135 33.28 -12.99 23.00
CA THR A 135 34.41 -13.88 23.32
C THR A 135 35.07 -14.30 22.01
N SER A 136 36.39 -14.09 21.96
CA SER A 136 37.33 -14.49 20.93
C SER A 136 37.31 -15.98 20.60
N ALA A 137 37.49 -16.35 19.33
CA ALA A 137 38.44 -17.39 18.92
C ALA A 137 38.58 -17.45 17.39
N GLY A 138 39.83 -17.44 16.91
CA GLY A 138 40.21 -18.17 15.71
C GLY A 138 40.23 -17.39 14.40
N SER A 139 41.20 -16.50 14.24
CA SER A 139 41.85 -16.32 12.95
C SER A 139 42.50 -17.64 12.56
N ASP A 140 42.16 -18.22 11.41
CA ASP A 140 43.12 -18.91 10.53
C ASP A 140 42.44 -19.36 9.22
N GLY A 141 43.13 -19.15 8.11
CA GLY A 141 43.01 -20.02 6.94
C GLY A 141 42.25 -19.49 5.72
N TRP A 142 42.64 -18.34 5.19
CA TRP A 142 42.55 -18.12 3.74
C TRP A 142 43.57 -19.04 3.05
N ALA A 143 43.13 -20.04 2.29
CA ALA A 143 43.71 -20.39 0.99
C ALA A 143 43.04 -21.61 0.32
N SER A 144 42.75 -21.40 -0.97
CA SER A 144 43.02 -22.29 -2.10
C SER A 144 42.00 -23.32 -2.60
N LEU A 145 41.50 -22.97 -3.79
CA LEU A 145 41.61 -23.70 -5.07
C LEU A 145 40.66 -24.89 -5.38
N ARG A 146 39.88 -24.61 -6.43
CA ARG A 146 39.73 -25.39 -7.69
C ARG A 146 38.73 -26.56 -7.77
N THR A 147 37.87 -26.38 -8.77
CA THR A 147 37.41 -27.30 -9.83
C THR A 147 36.52 -28.49 -9.46
N GLY A 148 35.40 -28.56 -10.18
CA GLY A 148 34.68 -29.79 -10.48
C GLY A 148 33.47 -29.47 -11.34
N LEU A 149 33.53 -29.84 -12.61
CA LEU A 149 32.40 -29.86 -13.55
C LEU A 149 31.24 -30.71 -13.02
#